data_AF-A0A934NL07-F1
#
_entry.id   AF-A0A934NL07-F1
#
_cell.length_a   1.000
_cell.length_b   1.000
_cell.length_c   1.000
_cell.angle_alpha   90.00
_cell.angle_beta   90.00
_cell.angle_gamma   90.00
#
_symmetry.space_group_name_H-M   'P 1'
#
loop_
_entity.id
_entity.type
_entity.pdbx_description
1 polymer ?
#
loop_
_entity_poly.entity_id
_entity_poly.type
_entity_poly.pdbx_seq_one_letter_code
_entity_poly.pdbx_strand_id
1 'polypeptide(L)' 'YQVWLSEVMLQQTQVATVIPYFQRFMARFPNVRALAEAPLDEVLHLWTGLGYYARARNLHKAAQTIVAQHGGE' A
#
# COMPACT_ATOMS: atom_id res chain seq x y z
N TYR A 1 2.48 -0.01 -10.01
CA TYR A 1 2.37 -0.32 -8.58
C TYR A 1 3.32 0.50 -7.69
N GLN A 2 4.65 0.38 -7.84
CA GLN A 2 5.61 1.02 -6.92
C GLN A 2 5.46 2.55 -6.83
N VAL A 3 5.38 3.24 -7.97
CA VAL A 3 5.14 4.69 -8.03
C VAL A 3 3.83 5.07 -7.33
N TRP A 4 2.75 4.34 -7.61
CA TRP A 4 1.46 4.58 -6.97
C TRP A 4 1.53 4.42 -5.44
N LEU A 5 2.20 3.37 -4.95
CA LEU A 5 2.40 3.15 -3.52
C LEU A 5 3.20 4.29 -2.88
N SER A 6 4.30 4.72 -3.49
CA SER A 6 5.12 5.81 -2.96
C SER A 6 4.34 7.12 -2.91
N GLU A 7 3.58 7.46 -3.96
CA GLU A 7 2.75 8.65 -3.98
C GLU A 7 1.69 8.65 -2.86
N VAL A 8 0.99 7.53 -2.64
CA VAL A 8 0.01 7.42 -1.56
C VAL A 8 0.69 7.60 -0.20
N MET A 9 1.87 7.02 0.02
CA MET A 9 2.62 7.18 1.26
C MET A 9 3.12 8.61 1.48
N LEU A 10 3.53 9.32 0.42
CA LEU A 10 4.06 10.68 0.47
C LEU A 10 3.01 11.77 0.71
N GLN A 11 1.72 11.45 0.54
CA GLN A 11 0.64 12.37 0.92
C GLN A 11 0.74 12.75 2.40
N GLN A 12 1.00 14.04 2.68
CA GLN A 12 1.09 14.58 4.04
C GLN A 12 2.09 13.83 4.95
N THR A 13 3.09 13.17 4.38
CA THR A 13 4.14 12.46 5.12
C THR A 13 5.51 12.78 4.51
N GLN A 14 6.52 13.04 5.34
CA GLN A 14 7.86 13.40 4.85
C GLN A 14 8.59 12.21 4.23
N VAL A 15 9.42 12.48 3.22
CA VAL A 15 10.21 11.46 2.50
C VAL A 15 11.01 10.58 3.45
N ALA A 16 11.75 11.17 4.39
CA ALA A 16 12.58 10.43 5.34
C ALA A 16 11.78 9.42 6.19
N THR A 17 10.54 9.77 6.53
CA THR A 17 9.61 8.87 7.24
C THR A 17 9.12 7.76 6.32
N VAL A 18 8.85 8.03 5.04
CA VAL A 18 8.28 7.04 4.10
C VAL A 18 9.27 5.95 3.71
N ILE A 19 10.56 6.26 3.53
CA ILE A 19 11.58 5.31 3.03
C ILE A 19 11.51 3.94 3.70
N PRO A 20 11.61 3.82 5.05
CA PRO A 20 11.60 2.50 5.70
C PRO A 20 10.25 1.78 5.60
N TYR A 21 9.13 2.50 5.49
CA TYR A 21 7.82 1.88 5.30
C TYR A 21 7.65 1.35 3.89
N PHE A 22 8.05 2.14 2.90
CA PHE A 22 8.02 1.73 1.50
C PHE A 22 8.84 0.45 1.27
N GLN A 23 10.05 0.39 1.83
CA GLN A 23 10.90 -0.81 1.74
C GLN A 23 10.24 -2.05 2.36
N ARG A 24 9.66 -1.94 3.58
CA ARG A 24 8.95 -3.06 4.22
C ARG A 24 7.70 -3.48 3.45
N PHE A 25 6.93 -2.51 2.97
CA PHE A 25 5.75 -2.77 2.14
C PHE A 25 6.12 -3.49 0.84
N MET A 26 7.15 -3.03 0.13
CA MET A 26 7.60 -3.63 -1.12
C MET A 26 8.19 -5.03 -0.91
N ALA A 27 8.86 -5.28 0.21
CA ALA A 27 9.35 -6.60 0.57
C ALA A 27 8.19 -7.58 0.82
N ARG A 28 7.10 -7.12 1.47
CA ARG A 28 5.95 -7.97 1.76
C ARG A 28 4.96 -8.13 0.60
N PHE A 29 4.73 -7.04 -0.13
CA PHE A 29 3.78 -6.92 -1.24
C PHE A 29 4.53 -6.43 -2.48
N PRO A 30 5.26 -7.32 -3.19
CA PRO A 30 6.09 -6.92 -4.32
C PRO A 30 5.30 -6.43 -5.55
N ASN A 31 4.01 -6.75 -5.61
CA ASN A 31 3.12 -6.34 -6.71
C ASN A 31 1.69 -6.10 -6.21
N VAL A 32 0.84 -5.53 -7.08
CA VAL A 32 -0.55 -5.17 -6.74
C VAL A 32 -1.41 -6.37 -6.35
N ARG A 33 -1.13 -7.55 -6.93
CA ARG A 33 -1.84 -8.80 -6.62
C ARG A 33 -1.55 -9.27 -5.20
N ALA A 34 -0.28 -9.28 -4.80
CA ALA A 34 0.13 -9.59 -3.45
C ALA A 34 -0.50 -8.65 -2.41
N LEU A 35 -0.67 -7.35 -2.75
CA LEU A 35 -1.37 -6.40 -1.90
C LEU A 35 -2.89 -6.67 -1.85
N ALA A 36 -3.51 -7.04 -2.97
CA ALA A 36 -4.95 -7.28 -3.06
C ALA A 36 -5.40 -8.55 -2.31
N GLU A 37 -4.58 -9.60 -2.35
CA GLU A 37 -4.85 -10.90 -1.72
C GLU A 37 -4.55 -10.92 -0.22
N ALA A 38 -3.82 -9.93 0.30
CA ALA A 38 -3.46 -9.84 1.71
C ALA A 38 -4.68 -9.55 2.61
N PRO A 39 -4.72 -10.07 3.84
CA PRO A 39 -5.70 -9.63 4.84
C PRO A 39 -5.55 -8.12 5.13
N LEU A 40 -6.67 -7.41 5.26
CA LEU A 40 -6.65 -5.98 5.57
C LEU A 40 -5.87 -5.67 6.85
N ASP A 41 -6.00 -6.50 7.88
CA ASP A 41 -5.29 -6.32 9.16
C ASP A 41 -3.77 -6.33 8.99
N GLU A 42 -3.25 -7.14 8.07
CA GLU A 42 -1.82 -7.18 7.76
C GLU A 42 -1.36 -5.89 7.07
N VAL A 43 -2.17 -5.36 6.13
CA VAL A 43 -1.91 -4.07 5.48
C VAL A 43 -1.91 -2.94 6.51
N LEU A 44 -2.88 -2.92 7.44
CA LEU A 44 -2.95 -1.91 8.50
C LEU A 44 -1.79 -2.04 9.49
N HIS A 45 -1.38 -3.28 9.81
CA HIS A 45 -0.23 -3.54 10.66
C HIS A 45 1.04 -2.91 10.07
N LEU A 46 1.33 -3.16 8.80
CA LEU A 46 2.50 -2.56 8.13
C LEU A 46 2.41 -1.04 7.97
N TRP A 47 1.19 -0.49 7.93
CA TRP A 47 0.94 0.96 7.85
C TRP A 47 1.03 1.67 9.21
N THR A 48 1.12 0.91 10.31
CA THR A 48 1.08 1.46 11.67
C THR A 48 2.22 2.45 11.89
N GLY A 49 1.87 3.70 12.21
CA GLY A 49 2.82 4.80 12.41
C GLY A 49 2.91 5.81 11.26
N LEU A 50 2.38 5.52 10.05
CA LEU A 50 2.27 6.51 8.95
C LEU A 50 1.07 7.47 9.11
N GLY A 51 0.16 7.18 10.04
CA GLY A 51 -1.08 7.94 10.21
C GLY A 51 -2.03 7.85 9.01
N TYR A 52 -3.16 8.55 9.08
CA TYR A 52 -4.16 8.62 8.01
C TYR A 52 -4.54 7.25 7.41
N TYR A 53 -4.97 6.30 8.26
CA TYR A 53 -5.30 4.92 7.88
C TYR A 53 -6.35 4.77 6.77
N ALA A 54 -7.13 5.83 6.49
CA ALA A 54 -8.00 5.86 5.32
C ALA A 54 -7.21 5.65 4.01
N ARG A 55 -5.97 6.15 3.90
CA ARG A 55 -5.07 5.92 2.76
C ARG A 55 -4.79 4.43 2.56
N ALA A 56 -4.44 3.72 3.64
CA ALA A 56 -4.17 2.28 3.60
C ALA A 56 -5.39 1.47 3.15
N ARG A 57 -6.57 1.78 3.71
CA ARG A 57 -7.84 1.11 3.35
C ARG A 57 -8.22 1.36 1.89
N ASN A 58 -8.11 2.61 1.43
CA ASN A 58 -8.43 2.96 0.05
C ASN A 58 -7.43 2.36 -0.94
N LEU A 59 -6.14 2.34 -0.59
CA LEU A 59 -5.09 1.66 -1.35
C LEU A 59 -5.41 0.17 -1.52
N HIS A 60 -5.74 -0.52 -0.43
CA HIS A 60 -6.05 -1.95 -0.46
C HIS A 60 -7.32 -2.24 -1.29
N LYS A 61 -8.40 -1.46 -1.08
CA LYS A 61 -9.62 -1.57 -1.89
C LYS A 61 -9.35 -1.33 -3.38
N ALA A 62 -8.53 -0.33 -3.71
CA ALA A 62 -8.16 -0.05 -5.09
C ALA A 62 -7.33 -1.20 -5.70
N ALA A 63 -6.41 -1.81 -4.93
CA ALA A 63 -5.66 -2.97 -5.38
C ALA A 63 -6.59 -4.16 -5.71
N GLN A 64 -7.60 -4.42 -4.87
CA GLN A 64 -8.62 -5.43 -5.11
C GLN A 64 -9.43 -5.13 -6.39
N THR A 65 -9.87 -3.88 -6.58
CA THR A 65 -10.58 -3.47 -7.80
C THR A 65 -9.72 -3.67 -9.04
N ILE A 66 -8.43 -3.27 -9.01
CA ILE A 66 -7.51 -3.43 -10.13
C ILE A 66 -7.34 -4.91 -10.51
N VAL A 67 -7.17 -5.78 -9.52
CA VAL A 67 -7.05 -7.22 -9.77
C VAL A 67 -8.34 -7.81 -10.32
N ALA A 68 -9.49 -7.44 -9.74
CA ALA A 68 -10.79 -7.97 -10.13
C ALA A 68 -11.23 -7.51 -11.53
N GLN A 69 -10.95 -6.26 -11.91
CA GLN A 69 -11.46 -5.66 -13.16
C GLN A 69 -10.42 -5.63 -14.29
N HIS A 70 -9.13 -5.64 -13.96
CA HIS A 70 -8.04 -5.42 -14.93
C HIS A 70 -6.97 -6.52 -14.86
N GLY A 71 -7.20 -7.62 -14.14
CA GLY A 71 -6.25 -8.75 -14.08
C GLY A 71 -4.95 -8.46 -13.31
N GLY A 72 -4.83 -7.29 -12.70
CA GLY A 72 -3.63 -6.86 -11.99
C GLY A 72 -2.56 -6.20 -12.87
N GLU A 73 -2.93 -5.75 -14.08
CA GLU A 73 -2.08 -4.93 -14.97
C GLU A 73 -2.24 -3.42 -14.70
#